data_AF-A0AAD5IX98-F1
#
_entry.id   AF-A0AAD5IX98-F1
#
_cell.length_a   1.000
_cell.length_b   1.000
_cell.length_c   1.000
_cell.angle_alpha   90.00
_cell.angle_beta   90.00
_cell.angle_gamma   90.00
#
_symmetry.space_group_name_H-M   'P 1'
#
loop_
_entity.id
_entity.type
_entity.pdbx_description
1 polymer ?
#
loop_
_entity_poly.entity_id
_entity_poly.type
_entity_poly.pdbx_seq_one_letter_code
_entity_poly.pdbx_strand_id
1 'polypeptide(L)'
;MTHPPRQLILSLSHILLLLLCLLNQGLISAATATTISVSLTRILDKNGQHTTFITLLTTTEIASLIQHELKNSPIGLTVLAPTDTAFDNLKYSNRSINSLGIQGQIPLVYYHVLPRFYNLSDLLWVTNPIIKSKATGYAGGLCTLKITGQANQVHVSTGIVETQIKNALIQEFPLGVFQVDEVLLPVELFGLIISSLLYHLILQKHQLMIMKVMKVHIHVSMRVIRSLIGGGAYLKFLMEESRCFSCIY
;
A
#
# COMPACT_ATOMS: atom_id res chain seq x y z
N MET A 1 40.65 52.57 -52.73
CA MET A 1 40.12 51.27 -52.23
C MET A 1 40.55 51.13 -50.78
N THR A 2 39.71 51.54 -49.84
CA THR A 2 39.97 51.42 -48.40
C THR A 2 38.82 50.63 -47.80
N HIS A 3 39.02 49.32 -47.63
CA HIS A 3 38.06 48.47 -46.95
C HIS A 3 37.91 48.94 -45.49
N PRO A 4 36.70 49.20 -44.99
CA PRO A 4 36.52 49.43 -43.56
C PRO A 4 36.93 48.14 -42.81
N PRO A 5 37.58 48.26 -41.64
CA PRO A 5 38.14 47.12 -40.94
C PRO A 5 37.02 46.19 -40.47
N ARG A 6 36.82 45.06 -41.16
CA ARG A 6 35.87 43.98 -40.81
C ARG A 6 35.96 43.54 -39.33
N GLN A 7 37.13 43.70 -38.71
CA GLN A 7 37.38 43.40 -37.30
C GLN A 7 36.62 44.32 -36.33
N LEU A 8 36.38 45.58 -36.72
CA LEU A 8 35.62 46.54 -35.90
C LEU A 8 34.12 46.26 -35.91
N ILE A 9 33.61 45.75 -37.04
CA ILE A 9 32.19 45.40 -37.19
C ILE A 9 31.89 44.14 -36.37
N LEU A 10 32.80 43.16 -36.38
CA LEU A 10 32.68 41.94 -35.59
C LEU A 10 32.75 42.21 -34.08
N SER A 11 33.68 43.06 -33.63
CA SER A 11 33.78 43.41 -32.20
C SER A 11 32.57 44.19 -31.70
N LEU A 12 32.05 45.13 -32.50
CA LEU A 12 30.86 45.91 -32.15
C LEU A 12 29.60 45.04 -32.04
N SER A 13 29.47 44.01 -32.89
CA SER A 13 28.35 43.06 -32.82
C SER A 13 28.37 42.19 -31.55
N HIS A 14 29.56 41.79 -31.08
CA HIS A 14 29.71 41.00 -29.84
C HIS A 14 29.41 41.85 -28.61
N ILE A 15 29.86 43.11 -28.59
CA ILE A 15 29.58 44.05 -27.51
C ILE A 15 28.08 44.35 -27.43
N LEU A 16 27.41 44.52 -28.58
CA LEU A 16 25.97 44.72 -28.64
C LEU A 16 25.21 43.47 -28.13
N LEU A 17 25.63 42.27 -28.51
CA LEU A 17 25.03 41.01 -28.03
C LEU A 17 25.21 40.82 -26.51
N LEU A 18 26.38 41.17 -25.97
CA LEU A 18 26.62 41.20 -24.53
C LEU A 18 25.71 42.22 -23.82
N LEU A 19 25.56 43.43 -24.37
CA LEU A 19 24.72 44.48 -23.79
C LEU A 19 23.23 44.10 -23.78
N LEU A 20 22.73 43.46 -24.85
CA LEU A 20 21.38 42.89 -24.91
C LEU A 20 21.16 41.76 -23.88
N CYS A 21 22.19 40.96 -23.61
CA CYS A 21 22.14 39.91 -22.60
C CYS A 21 22.05 40.50 -21.17
N LEU A 22 22.83 41.55 -20.89
CA LEU A 22 22.80 42.28 -19.62
C LEU A 22 21.46 43.02 -19.38
N LEU A 23 20.84 43.58 -20.43
CA LEU A 23 19.53 44.25 -20.34
C LEU A 23 18.37 43.27 -20.08
N ASN A 24 18.49 42.00 -20.52
CA ASN A 24 17.47 40.97 -20.29
C ASN A 24 17.59 40.24 -18.94
N GLN A 25 18.61 40.54 -18.12
CA GLN A 25 18.76 39.95 -16.77
C GLN A 25 17.84 40.58 -15.72
N GLY A 26 17.04 41.60 -16.07
CA GLY A 26 16.15 42.33 -15.16
C GLY A 26 14.77 41.71 -14.91
N LEU A 27 14.41 40.58 -15.52
CA LEU A 27 13.10 39.92 -15.32
C LEU A 27 13.25 38.40 -15.17
N ILE A 28 14.15 37.96 -14.29
CA ILE A 28 13.87 36.74 -13.55
C ILE A 28 13.31 37.23 -12.23
N SER A 29 11.98 37.35 -12.17
CA SER A 29 11.31 37.39 -10.87
C SER A 29 11.82 36.15 -10.15
N ALA A 30 12.72 36.35 -9.18
CA ALA A 30 12.92 35.38 -8.13
C ALA A 30 11.53 35.29 -7.48
N ALA A 31 10.73 34.32 -7.96
CA ALA A 31 9.71 33.75 -7.13
C ALA A 31 10.47 33.42 -5.86
N THR A 32 10.20 34.19 -4.81
CA THR A 32 10.61 33.83 -3.47
C THR A 32 10.12 32.40 -3.34
N ALA A 33 11.04 31.44 -3.45
CA ALA A 33 10.84 30.11 -2.96
C ALA A 33 10.74 30.29 -1.45
N THR A 34 9.59 30.79 -1.00
CA THR A 34 9.04 30.49 0.30
C THR A 34 9.05 28.98 0.29
N THR A 35 10.12 28.44 0.84
CA THR A 35 10.25 27.06 1.26
C THR A 35 9.22 26.90 2.37
N ILE A 36 7.94 26.89 1.97
CA ILE A 36 6.90 26.28 2.76
C ILE A 36 7.43 24.87 2.90
N SER A 37 7.96 24.57 4.07
CA SER A 37 8.29 23.22 4.47
C SER A 37 6.95 22.49 4.44
N VAL A 38 6.60 21.93 3.29
CA VAL A 38 5.34 21.23 3.06
C VAL A 38 5.35 20.01 3.98
N SER A 39 4.81 20.20 5.17
CA SER A 39 4.82 19.22 6.23
C SER A 39 3.53 18.45 6.12
N LEU A 40 3.60 17.26 5.55
CA LEU A 40 2.43 16.41 5.28
C LEU A 40 1.55 16.23 6.53
N THR A 41 2.16 16.01 7.69
CA THR A 41 1.44 15.89 8.97
C THR A 41 0.67 17.14 9.35
N ARG A 42 1.20 18.34 9.05
CA ARG A 42 0.53 19.63 9.32
C ARG A 42 -0.69 19.84 8.43
N ILE A 43 -0.61 19.41 7.17
CA ILE A 43 -1.73 19.48 6.23
C ILE A 43 -2.86 18.57 6.68
N LEU A 44 -2.52 17.34 7.08
CA LEU A 44 -3.49 16.37 7.60
C LEU A 44 -4.12 16.85 8.92
N ASP A 45 -3.31 17.37 9.83
CA ASP A 45 -3.76 17.89 11.14
C ASP A 45 -4.72 19.08 10.97
N LYS A 46 -4.42 20.01 10.05
CA LYS A 46 -5.27 21.16 9.75
C LYS A 46 -6.65 20.76 9.19
N ASN A 47 -6.70 19.70 8.38
CA ASN A 47 -7.94 19.27 7.75
C ASN A 47 -8.76 18.34 8.63
N GLY A 48 -8.17 17.81 9.72
CA GLY A 48 -8.83 16.96 10.71
C GLY A 48 -9.15 15.56 10.18
N GLN A 49 -9.62 14.66 11.07
CA GLN A 49 -10.06 13.30 10.72
C GLN A 49 -8.98 12.39 10.09
N HIS A 50 -7.70 12.66 10.36
CA HIS A 50 -6.56 11.87 9.87
C HIS A 50 -5.59 11.50 11.00
N THR A 51 -6.05 11.50 12.26
CA THR A 51 -5.20 11.31 13.44
C THR A 51 -4.51 9.94 13.47
N THR A 52 -5.21 8.87 13.07
CA THR A 52 -4.62 7.52 13.00
C THR A 52 -3.56 7.46 11.91
N PHE A 53 -3.79 8.07 10.74
CA PHE A 53 -2.81 8.11 9.66
C PHE A 53 -1.58 8.93 10.04
N ILE A 54 -1.74 10.10 10.68
CA ILE A 54 -0.64 10.92 11.20
C ILE A 54 0.21 10.12 12.21
N THR A 55 -0.45 9.35 13.09
CA THR A 55 0.24 8.48 14.05
C THR A 55 1.09 7.44 13.33
N LEU A 56 0.53 6.72 12.35
CA LEU A 56 1.26 5.73 11.55
C LEU A 56 2.46 6.34 10.80
N LEU A 57 2.28 7.52 10.21
CA LEU A 57 3.34 8.25 9.51
C LEU A 57 4.50 8.64 10.45
N THR A 58 4.18 8.93 11.71
CA THR A 58 5.16 9.33 12.72
C THR A 58 5.85 8.11 13.32
N THR A 59 5.13 7.04 13.64
CA THR A 59 5.69 5.80 14.22
C THR A 59 6.56 5.02 13.24
N THR A 60 6.27 5.10 11.94
CA THR A 60 7.07 4.47 10.88
C THR A 60 8.18 5.37 10.34
N GLU A 61 8.29 6.61 10.84
CA GLU A 61 9.19 7.65 10.34
C GLU A 61 9.00 8.03 8.86
N ILE A 62 7.96 7.55 8.18
CA ILE A 62 7.71 7.86 6.77
C ILE A 62 7.41 9.35 6.57
N ALA A 63 6.85 10.04 7.57
CA ALA A 63 6.63 11.49 7.51
C ALA A 63 7.92 12.28 7.19
N SER A 64 9.06 11.86 7.74
CA SER A 64 10.35 12.52 7.52
C SER A 64 10.93 12.14 6.15
N LEU A 65 10.78 10.88 5.74
CA LEU A 65 11.20 10.38 4.43
C LEU A 65 10.47 11.08 3.28
N ILE A 66 9.15 11.25 3.39
CA ILE A 66 8.35 12.00 2.42
C ILE A 66 8.81 13.46 2.35
N GLN A 67 9.05 14.11 3.49
CA GLN A 67 9.55 15.49 3.49
C GLN A 67 10.92 15.62 2.84
N HIS A 68 11.83 14.68 3.11
CA HIS A 68 13.14 14.64 2.47
C HIS A 68 13.01 14.43 0.95
N GLU A 69 12.10 13.55 0.52
CA GLU A 69 11.86 13.32 -0.90
C GLU A 69 11.24 14.54 -1.58
N LEU A 70 10.24 15.19 -0.98
CA LEU A 70 9.62 16.40 -1.55
C LEU A 70 10.61 17.56 -1.76
N LYS A 71 11.64 17.65 -0.92
CA LYS A 71 12.71 18.67 -1.07
C LYS A 71 13.66 18.38 -2.24
N ASN A 72 13.84 17.11 -2.58
CA ASN A 72 14.86 16.66 -3.52
C ASN A 72 14.28 16.08 -4.83
N SER A 73 12.97 15.84 -4.89
CA SER A 73 12.31 15.17 -6.00
C SER A 73 11.84 16.18 -7.06
N PRO A 74 12.30 16.07 -8.31
CA PRO A 74 11.84 16.92 -9.40
C PRO A 74 10.44 16.53 -9.91
N ILE A 75 9.89 15.39 -9.50
CA ILE A 75 8.61 14.84 -9.98
C ILE A 75 7.47 14.94 -8.95
N GLY A 76 7.78 15.32 -7.70
CA GLY A 76 6.82 15.43 -6.60
C GLY A 76 6.24 14.10 -6.14
N LEU A 77 5.19 14.14 -5.32
CA LEU A 77 4.49 12.99 -4.77
C LEU A 77 2.98 13.25 -4.67
N THR A 78 2.22 12.17 -4.61
CA THR A 78 0.79 12.21 -4.29
C THR A 78 0.48 11.28 -3.14
N VAL A 79 -0.27 11.74 -2.14
CA VAL A 79 -0.66 10.93 -0.99
C VAL A 79 -2.17 10.79 -0.94
N LEU A 80 -2.63 9.55 -0.82
CA LEU A 80 -4.03 9.18 -0.63
C LEU A 80 -4.24 9.00 0.88
N ALA A 81 -4.80 10.00 1.54
CA ALA A 81 -4.96 10.05 2.98
C ALA A 81 -6.29 9.41 3.42
N PRO A 82 -6.27 8.22 4.06
CA PRO A 82 -7.46 7.64 4.63
C PRO A 82 -7.93 8.45 5.84
N THR A 83 -9.24 8.54 6.00
CA THR A 83 -9.87 9.16 7.18
C THR A 83 -9.83 8.23 8.40
N ASP A 84 -10.01 8.78 9.60
CA ASP A 84 -10.12 7.98 10.83
C ASP A 84 -11.30 7.00 10.75
N THR A 85 -12.40 7.41 10.12
CA THR A 85 -13.54 6.52 9.84
C THR A 85 -13.18 5.37 8.90
N ALA A 86 -12.21 5.57 7.98
CA ALA A 86 -11.71 4.49 7.14
C ALA A 86 -11.02 3.41 7.98
N PHE A 87 -10.26 3.81 9.00
CA PHE A 87 -9.62 2.88 9.93
C PHE A 87 -10.64 2.16 10.82
N ASP A 88 -11.69 2.84 11.27
CA ASP A 88 -12.77 2.24 12.06
C ASP A 88 -13.57 1.21 11.25
N ASN A 89 -13.74 1.45 9.95
CA ASN A 89 -14.50 0.60 9.04
C ASN A 89 -13.72 -0.61 8.49
N LEU A 90 -12.50 -0.87 8.96
CA LEU A 90 -11.71 -2.04 8.57
C LEU A 90 -12.31 -3.35 9.10
N LYS A 91 -13.43 -3.79 8.50
CA LYS A 91 -14.15 -5.01 8.87
C LYS A 91 -13.50 -6.29 8.34
N TYR A 92 -12.63 -6.18 7.34
CA TYR A 92 -12.15 -7.33 6.55
C TYR A 92 -10.70 -7.76 6.83
N SER A 93 -9.90 -6.97 7.57
CA SER A 93 -8.57 -7.41 7.99
C SER A 93 -8.61 -7.85 9.45
N ASN A 94 -8.82 -9.15 9.66
CA ASN A 94 -8.68 -9.89 10.93
C ASN A 94 -7.28 -9.74 11.60
N ARG A 95 -6.40 -8.94 11.02
CA ARG A 95 -5.20 -8.39 11.63
C ARG A 95 -5.38 -6.88 11.72
N SER A 96 -5.69 -6.36 12.92
CA SER A 96 -5.70 -4.91 13.18
C SER A 96 -4.36 -4.35 12.71
N ILE A 97 -4.34 -3.21 12.02
CA ILE A 97 -3.10 -2.58 11.53
C ILE A 97 -2.05 -2.45 12.66
N ASN A 98 -2.50 -2.31 13.90
CA ASN A 98 -1.68 -2.31 15.12
C ASN A 98 -0.87 -3.59 15.35
N SER A 99 -1.32 -4.73 14.85
CA SER A 99 -0.65 -6.03 14.97
C SER A 99 0.28 -6.35 13.80
N LEU A 100 0.24 -5.56 12.72
CA LEU A 100 1.36 -5.45 11.79
C LEU A 100 2.42 -4.66 12.56
N GLY A 101 3.51 -5.29 13.00
CA GLY A 101 4.61 -4.54 13.62
C GLY A 101 5.15 -3.47 12.66
N ILE A 102 6.08 -2.62 13.11
CA ILE A 102 6.61 -1.49 12.33
C ILE A 102 7.01 -1.90 10.90
N GLN A 103 7.63 -3.06 10.73
CA GLN A 103 8.05 -3.60 9.42
C GLN A 103 6.89 -3.85 8.45
N GLY A 104 5.69 -4.18 8.94
CA GLY A 104 4.49 -4.32 8.13
C GLY A 104 3.72 -3.01 7.92
N GLN A 105 3.89 -2.04 8.83
CA GLN A 105 3.26 -0.72 8.71
C GLN A 105 3.94 0.16 7.65
N ILE A 106 5.26 0.04 7.47
CA ILE A 106 6.01 0.77 6.44
C ILE A 106 5.42 0.57 5.03
N PRO A 107 5.30 -0.67 4.51
CA PRO A 107 4.71 -0.89 3.19
C PRO A 107 3.23 -0.50 3.13
N LEU A 108 2.48 -0.61 4.23
CA LEU A 108 1.09 -0.16 4.28
C LEU A 108 0.98 1.36 4.07
N VAL A 109 1.79 2.15 4.78
CA VAL A 109 1.79 3.61 4.65
C VAL A 109 2.30 4.02 3.27
N TYR A 110 3.37 3.41 2.78
CA TYR A 110 3.87 3.70 1.43
C TYR A 110 2.92 3.30 0.31
N TYR A 111 1.97 2.40 0.57
CA TYR A 111 0.97 2.03 -0.42
C TYR A 111 0.01 3.18 -0.73
N HIS A 112 -0.18 4.06 0.25
CA HIS A 112 -0.97 5.28 0.12
C HIS A 112 -0.18 6.42 -0.56
N VAL A 113 1.05 6.19 -0.98
CA VAL A 113 1.90 7.20 -1.63
C VAL A 113 2.18 6.79 -3.08
N LEU A 114 1.81 7.66 -4.01
CA LEU A 114 2.16 7.54 -5.42
C LEU A 114 3.49 8.25 -5.70
N PRO A 115 4.34 7.70 -6.58
CA PRO A 115 5.73 8.14 -6.76
C PRO A 115 5.90 9.40 -7.62
N ARG A 116 4.81 10.09 -7.95
CA ARG A 116 4.83 11.37 -8.64
C ARG A 116 3.64 12.22 -8.24
N PHE A 117 3.73 13.52 -8.50
CA PHE A 117 2.60 14.42 -8.40
C PHE A 117 1.57 14.10 -9.48
N TYR A 118 0.31 14.02 -9.05
CA TYR A 118 -0.88 13.93 -9.90
C TYR A 118 -1.90 14.93 -9.37
N ASN A 119 -2.49 15.71 -10.27
CA ASN A 119 -3.70 16.45 -9.98
C ASN A 119 -4.95 15.58 -10.29
N LEU A 120 -6.14 16.01 -9.85
CA LEU A 120 -7.38 15.27 -10.14
C LEU A 120 -7.62 15.04 -11.64
N SER A 121 -7.29 16.00 -12.49
CA SER A 121 -7.43 15.85 -13.95
C SER A 121 -6.50 14.77 -14.51
N ASP A 122 -5.26 14.68 -14.03
CA ASP A 122 -4.33 13.62 -14.43
C ASP A 122 -4.85 12.23 -14.04
N LEU A 123 -5.48 12.12 -12.87
CA LEU A 123 -6.04 10.88 -12.36
C LEU A 123 -7.34 10.49 -13.08
N LEU A 124 -8.14 11.47 -13.52
CA LEU A 124 -9.34 11.25 -14.34
C LEU A 124 -9.00 10.71 -15.73
N TRP A 125 -7.95 11.25 -16.35
CA TRP A 125 -7.54 10.95 -17.72
C TRP A 125 -6.31 10.05 -17.81
N VAL A 126 -6.09 9.23 -16.77
CA VAL A 126 -4.91 8.38 -16.70
C VAL A 126 -4.85 7.45 -17.92
N THR A 127 -3.78 7.55 -18.71
CA THR A 127 -3.60 6.74 -19.93
C THR A 127 -3.31 5.28 -19.61
N ASN A 128 -2.71 5.03 -18.44
CA ASN A 128 -2.54 3.70 -17.88
C ASN A 128 -3.23 3.64 -16.51
N PRO A 129 -4.31 2.86 -16.36
CA PRO A 129 -5.03 2.79 -15.10
C PRO A 129 -4.20 2.17 -13.98
N ILE A 130 -3.12 1.43 -14.27
CA ILE A 130 -2.33 0.75 -13.24
C ILE A 130 -1.11 1.60 -12.87
N ILE A 131 -1.11 2.12 -11.65
CA ILE A 131 -0.02 2.94 -11.08
C ILE A 131 0.71 2.13 -10.00
N LYS A 132 2.04 2.19 -9.99
CA LYS A 132 2.84 1.63 -8.91
C LYS A 132 2.82 2.57 -7.71
N SER A 133 2.55 2.05 -6.52
CA SER A 133 2.74 2.78 -5.27
C SER A 133 4.20 2.74 -4.82
N LYS A 134 4.55 3.58 -3.85
CA LYS A 134 5.86 3.56 -3.19
C LYS A 134 6.11 2.30 -2.34
N ALA A 135 5.09 1.50 -2.07
CA ALA A 135 5.25 0.24 -1.35
C ALA A 135 5.90 -0.87 -2.18
N THR A 136 6.06 -0.66 -3.50
CA THR A 136 6.72 -1.61 -4.39
C THR A 136 8.13 -1.92 -3.88
N GLY A 137 8.42 -3.21 -3.62
CA GLY A 137 9.70 -3.66 -3.06
C GLY A 137 9.74 -3.73 -1.53
N TYR A 138 8.83 -3.08 -0.81
CA TYR A 138 8.71 -3.17 0.66
C TYR A 138 7.79 -4.30 1.11
N ALA A 139 6.76 -4.61 0.32
CA ALA A 139 5.79 -5.67 0.63
C ALA A 139 6.16 -7.05 0.03
N GLY A 140 7.38 -7.22 -0.50
CA GLY A 140 7.79 -8.46 -1.16
C GLY A 140 7.25 -8.64 -2.59
N GLY A 141 6.71 -7.58 -3.21
CA GLY A 141 6.16 -7.63 -4.56
C GLY A 141 5.84 -6.26 -5.18
N LEU A 142 5.15 -6.30 -6.33
CA LEU A 142 4.73 -5.12 -7.08
C LEU A 142 3.40 -4.57 -6.57
N CYS A 143 3.47 -3.59 -5.67
CA CYS A 143 2.28 -2.97 -5.10
C CYS A 143 1.67 -1.94 -6.07
N THR A 144 0.61 -2.34 -6.77
CA THR A 144 -0.06 -1.52 -7.78
C THR A 144 -1.46 -1.08 -7.33
N LEU A 145 -1.92 0.04 -7.88
CA LEU A 145 -3.24 0.63 -7.70
C LEU A 145 -3.88 0.81 -9.07
N LYS A 146 -5.14 0.39 -9.22
CA LYS A 146 -5.95 0.64 -10.41
C LYS A 146 -6.75 1.92 -10.21
N ILE A 147 -6.51 2.92 -11.04
CA ILE A 147 -7.19 4.22 -11.03
C ILE A 147 -8.08 4.34 -12.25
N THR A 148 -9.33 4.74 -12.05
CA THR A 148 -10.31 4.93 -13.13
C THR A 148 -11.14 6.19 -12.91
N GLY A 149 -11.22 7.06 -13.92
CA GLY A 149 -12.15 8.18 -13.94
C GLY A 149 -13.52 7.76 -14.46
N GLN A 150 -14.59 8.04 -13.71
CA GLN A 150 -15.98 7.84 -14.11
C GLN A 150 -16.84 8.99 -13.61
N ALA A 151 -17.71 9.56 -14.44
CA ALA A 151 -18.64 10.63 -14.06
C ALA A 151 -17.99 11.79 -13.27
N ASN A 152 -16.77 12.20 -13.68
CA ASN A 152 -15.97 13.24 -13.03
C ASN A 152 -15.50 12.90 -11.60
N GLN A 153 -15.52 11.62 -11.24
CA GLN A 153 -15.00 11.05 -10.00
C GLN A 153 -13.85 10.09 -10.30
N VAL A 154 -12.84 10.09 -9.44
CA VAL A 154 -11.71 9.17 -9.55
C VAL A 154 -11.92 8.02 -8.56
N HIS A 155 -11.89 6.79 -9.06
CA HIS A 155 -11.94 5.57 -8.27
C HIS A 155 -10.56 4.93 -8.22
N VAL A 156 -10.22 4.34 -7.08
CA VAL A 156 -8.97 3.63 -6.82
C VAL A 156 -9.29 2.25 -6.28
N SER A 157 -8.69 1.23 -6.88
CA SER A 157 -8.83 -0.16 -6.48
C SER A 157 -7.48 -0.83 -6.25
N THR A 158 -7.40 -1.61 -5.18
CA THR A 158 -6.23 -2.42 -4.79
C THR A 158 -6.38 -3.89 -5.21
N GLY A 159 -7.56 -4.26 -5.75
CA GLY A 159 -7.99 -5.65 -5.95
C GLY A 159 -8.63 -6.29 -4.71
N ILE A 160 -8.39 -5.76 -3.51
CA ILE A 160 -9.07 -6.16 -2.26
C ILE A 160 -10.07 -5.09 -1.82
N VAL A 161 -9.69 -3.81 -1.96
CA VAL A 161 -10.48 -2.65 -1.57
C VAL A 161 -10.68 -1.75 -2.78
N GLU A 162 -11.85 -1.17 -2.90
CA GLU A 162 -12.18 -0.16 -3.90
C GLU A 162 -12.78 1.06 -3.21
N THR A 163 -12.27 2.24 -3.51
CA THR A 163 -12.68 3.51 -2.90
C THR A 163 -12.63 4.65 -3.90
N GLN A 164 -13.41 5.68 -3.65
CA GLN A 164 -13.35 6.93 -4.39
C GLN A 164 -12.31 7.87 -3.76
N ILE A 165 -11.60 8.63 -4.60
CA ILE A 165 -10.87 9.83 -4.18
C ILE A 165 -11.87 10.98 -4.03
N LYS A 166 -11.86 11.62 -2.85
CA LYS A 166 -12.72 12.74 -2.51
C LYS A 166 -11.98 14.08 -2.68
N ASN A 167 -12.02 14.91 -1.64
CA ASN A 167 -11.51 16.26 -1.65
C ASN A 167 -9.98 16.25 -1.71
N ALA A 168 -9.43 17.21 -2.45
CA ALA A 168 -8.03 17.55 -2.36
C ALA A 168 -7.80 18.38 -1.08
N LEU A 169 -6.97 17.88 -0.18
CA LEU A 169 -6.51 18.63 0.99
C LEU A 169 -5.46 19.67 0.59
N ILE A 170 -4.63 19.31 -0.39
CA ILE A 170 -3.73 20.18 -1.12
C ILE A 170 -3.51 19.59 -2.52
N GLN A 171 -3.34 20.45 -3.53
CA GLN A 171 -3.04 20.02 -4.89
C GLN A 171 -2.09 21.01 -5.55
N GLU A 172 -0.90 21.16 -4.96
CA GLU A 172 0.11 22.11 -5.40
C GLU A 172 1.45 21.40 -5.50
N PHE A 173 2.13 21.51 -6.65
CA PHE A 173 3.45 20.90 -6.82
C PHE A 173 4.41 21.44 -5.75
N PRO A 174 5.16 20.57 -5.03
CA PRO A 174 5.44 19.17 -5.34
C PRO A 174 4.55 18.11 -4.67
N LEU A 175 3.48 18.49 -3.94
CA LEU A 175 2.66 17.55 -3.16
C LEU A 175 1.15 17.65 -3.47
N GLY A 176 0.58 16.53 -3.91
CA GLY A 176 -0.88 16.33 -3.89
C GLY A 176 -1.27 15.50 -2.67
N VAL A 177 -2.30 15.92 -1.93
CA VAL A 177 -2.91 15.08 -0.88
C VAL A 177 -4.40 15.02 -1.13
N PHE A 178 -4.92 13.80 -1.29
CA PHE A 178 -6.33 13.55 -1.53
C PHE A 178 -6.90 12.65 -0.47
N GLN A 179 -8.13 12.94 -0.05
CA GLN A 179 -8.85 12.14 0.93
C GLN A 179 -9.43 10.86 0.30
N VAL A 180 -9.37 9.75 1.03
CA VAL A 180 -10.06 8.49 0.70
C VAL A 180 -10.84 7.97 1.92
N ASP A 181 -11.92 7.23 1.68
CA ASP A 181 -12.81 6.71 2.74
C ASP A 181 -12.48 5.31 3.20
N GLU A 182 -11.61 4.61 2.47
CA GLU A 182 -11.15 3.27 2.81
C GLU A 182 -9.63 3.24 2.87
N VAL A 183 -9.09 2.38 3.74
CA VAL A 183 -7.65 2.14 3.81
C VAL A 183 -7.25 1.24 2.65
N LEU A 184 -6.29 1.67 1.84
CA LEU A 184 -5.77 0.90 0.73
C LEU A 184 -4.90 -0.25 1.27
N LEU A 185 -5.29 -1.48 0.96
CA LEU A 185 -4.61 -2.69 1.41
C LEU A 185 -3.83 -3.34 0.26
N PRO A 186 -2.48 -3.45 0.35
CA PRO A 186 -1.69 -4.19 -0.63
C PRO A 186 -2.04 -5.68 -0.64
N VAL A 187 -2.31 -6.23 -1.82
CA VAL A 187 -2.57 -7.68 -1.98
C VAL A 187 -1.35 -8.52 -1.59
N GLU A 188 -0.14 -7.97 -1.70
CA GLU A 188 1.09 -8.66 -1.31
C GLU A 188 1.16 -8.90 0.20
N LEU A 189 0.61 -7.99 1.02
CA LEU A 189 0.58 -8.13 2.48
C LEU A 189 -0.67 -8.86 2.96
N PHE A 190 -1.83 -8.58 2.35
CA PHE A 190 -3.13 -9.03 2.86
C PHE A 190 -3.74 -10.19 2.06
N GLY A 191 -3.35 -10.37 0.79
CA GLY A 191 -3.85 -11.45 -0.07
C GLY A 191 -3.31 -12.83 0.30
N LEU A 192 -2.05 -12.91 0.75
CA LEU A 192 -1.47 -14.17 1.24
C LEU A 192 -2.15 -14.67 2.52
N ILE A 193 -2.80 -13.80 3.29
CA ILE A 193 -3.48 -14.17 4.53
C ILE A 193 -4.77 -14.92 4.22
N ILE A 194 -5.52 -14.51 3.19
CA ILE A 194 -6.71 -15.25 2.75
C ILE A 194 -6.29 -16.63 2.23
N SER A 195 -5.21 -16.70 1.45
CA SER A 195 -4.61 -17.96 1.01
C SER A 195 -4.15 -18.83 2.19
N SER A 196 -3.39 -18.28 3.15
CA SER A 196 -2.83 -19.00 4.29
C SER A 196 -3.91 -19.50 5.25
N LEU A 197 -4.92 -18.68 5.56
CA LEU A 197 -6.07 -19.08 6.36
C LEU A 197 -6.93 -20.10 5.63
N LEU A 198 -7.08 -19.97 4.31
CA LEU A 198 -7.76 -20.97 3.49
C LEU A 198 -6.98 -22.29 3.50
N TYR A 199 -5.65 -22.28 3.36
CA TYR A 199 -4.79 -23.45 3.50
C TYR A 199 -4.93 -24.08 4.88
N HIS A 200 -4.92 -23.29 5.94
CA HIS A 200 -5.07 -23.79 7.30
C HIS A 200 -6.48 -24.36 7.56
N LEU A 201 -7.53 -23.75 7.00
CA LEU A 201 -8.90 -24.26 7.05
C LEU A 201 -9.09 -25.53 6.21
N ILE A 202 -8.44 -25.60 5.04
CA ILE A 202 -8.41 -26.79 4.18
C ILE A 202 -7.71 -27.93 4.93
N LEU A 203 -6.57 -27.69 5.56
CA LEU A 203 -5.85 -28.68 6.36
C LEU A 203 -6.65 -29.13 7.58
N GLN A 204 -7.33 -28.22 8.28
CA GLN A 204 -8.24 -28.54 9.39
C GLN A 204 -9.41 -29.40 8.93
N LYS A 205 -10.07 -29.04 7.82
CA LYS A 205 -11.15 -29.84 7.23
C LYS A 205 -10.66 -31.21 6.76
N HIS A 206 -9.46 -31.27 6.17
CA HIS A 206 -8.86 -32.52 5.70
C HIS A 206 -8.51 -33.45 6.87
N GLN A 207 -7.89 -32.93 7.94
CA GLN A 207 -7.64 -33.71 9.15
C GLN A 207 -8.94 -34.19 9.80
N LEU A 208 -9.98 -33.36 9.85
CA LEU A 208 -11.29 -33.77 10.36
C LEU A 208 -11.92 -34.87 9.49
N MET A 209 -11.76 -34.81 8.17
CA MET A 209 -12.23 -35.84 7.26
C MET A 209 -11.47 -37.15 7.48
N ILE A 210 -10.14 -37.11 7.61
CA ILE A 210 -9.31 -38.28 7.93
C ILE A 210 -9.75 -38.90 9.26
N MET A 211 -9.94 -38.09 10.32
CA MET A 211 -10.40 -38.61 11.62
C MET A 211 -11.79 -39.23 11.53
N LYS A 212 -12.72 -38.65 10.76
CA LYS A 212 -14.05 -39.22 10.53
C LYS A 212 -13.98 -40.55 9.78
N VAL A 213 -13.16 -40.64 8.73
CA VAL A 213 -12.95 -41.88 7.95
C VAL A 213 -12.30 -42.95 8.82
N MET A 214 -11.26 -42.60 9.57
CA MET A 214 -10.57 -43.54 10.46
C MET A 214 -11.50 -44.03 11.57
N LYS A 215 -12.35 -43.16 12.14
CA LYS A 215 -13.36 -43.54 13.13
C LYS A 215 -14.41 -44.50 12.56
N VAL A 216 -14.84 -44.30 11.31
CA VAL A 216 -15.75 -45.25 10.62
C VAL A 216 -15.06 -46.59 10.40
N HIS A 217 -13.82 -46.59 9.89
CA HIS A 217 -13.06 -47.81 9.65
C HIS A 217 -12.84 -48.60 10.95
N ILE A 218 -12.44 -47.92 12.02
CA ILE A 218 -12.28 -48.49 13.37
C ILE A 218 -13.62 -49.06 13.87
N HIS A 219 -14.73 -48.34 13.72
CA HIS A 219 -16.05 -48.81 14.17
C HIS A 219 -16.54 -50.04 13.40
N VAL A 220 -16.29 -50.10 12.09
CA VAL A 220 -16.60 -51.25 11.24
C VAL A 220 -15.73 -52.45 11.62
N SER A 221 -14.42 -52.27 11.75
CA SER A 221 -13.51 -53.33 12.23
C SER A 221 -13.90 -53.84 13.61
N MET A 222 -14.26 -52.95 14.53
CA MET A 222 -14.72 -53.32 15.87
C MET A 222 -16.01 -54.16 15.85
N ARG A 223 -16.96 -53.87 14.95
CA ARG A 223 -18.17 -54.71 14.78
C ARG A 223 -17.84 -56.09 14.25
N VAL A 224 -16.93 -56.19 13.27
CA VAL A 224 -16.50 -57.47 12.70
C VAL A 224 -15.79 -58.32 13.76
N ILE A 225 -14.84 -57.73 14.49
CA ILE A 225 -14.12 -58.42 15.58
C ILE A 225 -15.11 -58.91 16.65
N ARG A 226 -16.07 -58.09 17.08
CA ARG A 226 -17.11 -58.51 18.04
C ARG A 226 -17.92 -59.72 17.54
N SER A 227 -18.19 -59.81 16.24
CA SER A 227 -18.91 -60.93 15.63
C SER A 227 -18.10 -62.22 15.56
N LEU A 228 -16.77 -62.13 15.51
CA LEU A 228 -15.88 -63.29 15.34
C LEU A 228 -15.48 -63.97 16.65
N ILE A 229 -15.22 -63.20 17.72
CA ILE A 229 -14.68 -63.75 18.99
C ILE A 229 -15.73 -63.89 20.12
N GLY A 230 -16.99 -63.48 19.91
CA GLY A 230 -18.04 -63.56 20.92
C GLY A 230 -17.87 -62.53 22.06
N GLY A 231 -18.99 -62.10 22.65
CA GLY A 231 -19.05 -60.90 23.51
C GLY A 231 -18.10 -60.87 24.72
N GLY A 232 -17.73 -62.03 25.28
CA GLY A 232 -16.83 -62.14 26.44
C GLY A 232 -15.35 -61.94 26.11
N ALA A 233 -14.86 -62.48 24.99
CA ALA A 233 -13.45 -62.33 24.57
C ALA A 233 -13.18 -60.94 23.96
N TYR A 234 -14.20 -60.32 23.36
CA TYR A 234 -14.14 -58.96 22.81
C TYR A 234 -13.84 -57.89 23.88
N LEU A 235 -14.42 -58.01 25.08
CA LEU A 235 -14.16 -57.10 26.20
C LEU A 235 -12.71 -57.15 26.68
N LYS A 236 -12.09 -58.34 26.66
CA LYS A 236 -10.69 -58.53 27.05
C LYS A 236 -9.73 -57.91 26.02
N PHE A 237 -10.06 -58.02 24.72
CA PHE A 237 -9.31 -57.41 23.63
C PHE A 237 -9.35 -55.87 23.68
N LEU A 238 -10.53 -55.27 23.92
CA LEU A 238 -10.66 -53.82 24.05
C LEU A 238 -9.89 -53.23 25.26
N MET A 239 -9.80 -53.96 26.38
CA MET A 239 -9.02 -53.51 27.54
C MET A 239 -7.49 -53.60 27.32
N GLU A 240 -7.03 -54.53 26.48
CA GLU A 240 -5.62 -54.63 26.10
C GLU A 240 -5.21 -53.47 25.17
N GLU A 241 -6.05 -53.13 24.19
CA GLU A 241 -5.75 -52.14 23.16
C GLU A 241 -5.87 -50.69 23.69
N SER A 242 -6.73 -50.45 24.68
CA SER A 242 -6.81 -49.17 25.40
C SER A 242 -5.51 -48.84 26.14
N ARG A 243 -4.74 -49.84 26.57
CA ARG A 243 -3.43 -49.66 27.22
C ARG A 243 -2.33 -49.29 26.21
N CYS A 244 -2.43 -49.74 24.95
CA CYS A 244 -1.51 -49.34 23.88
C CYS A 244 -1.74 -47.89 23.43
N PHE A 245 -3.00 -47.44 23.35
CA PHE A 245 -3.31 -46.09 22.86
C PHE A 245 -2.88 -44.98 23.84
N SER A 246 -2.80 -45.28 25.14
CA SER A 246 -2.30 -44.34 26.16
C SER A 246 -0.76 -44.15 26.12
N CYS A 247 -0.03 -44.92 25.32
CA CYS A 247 1.43 -44.75 25.15
C CYS A 247 1.81 -43.93 23.91
N ILE A 248 0.84 -43.58 23.05
CA ILE A 248 1.06 -42.88 21.77
C ILE A 248 0.61 -41.40 21.84
N TYR A 249 0.02 -40.97 22.97
CA TYR A 249 -0.26 -39.57 23.29
C TYR A 249 0.51 -39.12 24.53
#